data_AF-A0A4P9W2I5-F1
#
_entry.id   AF-A0A4P9W2I5-F1
#
_cell.length_a   1.000
_cell.length_b   1.000
_cell.length_c   1.000
_cell.angle_alpha   90.00
_cell.angle_beta   90.00
_cell.angle_gamma   90.00
#
_symmetry.space_group_name_H-M   'P 1'
#
loop_
_entity.id
_entity.type
_entity.pdbx_description
1 polymer ?
#
loop_
_entity_poly.entity_id
_entity_poly.type
_entity_poly.pdbx_seq_one_letter_code
_entity_poly.pdbx_strand_id
1 'polypeptide(L)'
;MPRRLSLPDTLESFRASCRANYTEALTAISLDMEEVCREPEPDAHETAYEVPFGLDPVRLASKATRRLSKPDISQGLRVQCGYDTARDEVVCKISPRAVKTA
;
A
#
# COMPACT_ATOMS: atom_id res chain seq x y z
N MET A 1 -20.68 6.02 -35.15
CA MET A 1 -20.65 4.70 -34.48
C MET A 1 -19.27 4.49 -33.89
N PRO A 2 -19.05 4.65 -32.57
CA PRO A 2 -17.74 4.37 -32.00
C PRO A 2 -17.51 2.85 -32.00
N ARG A 3 -16.49 2.39 -32.72
CA ARG A 3 -16.03 1.00 -32.68
C ARG A 3 -15.57 0.68 -31.26
N ARG A 4 -16.33 -0.15 -30.53
CA ARG A 4 -15.85 -0.78 -29.30
C ARG A 4 -14.64 -1.63 -29.68
N LEU A 5 -13.45 -1.16 -29.33
CA LEU A 5 -12.24 -1.97 -29.34
C LEU A 5 -12.41 -3.00 -28.20
N SER A 6 -12.91 -4.18 -28.55
CA SER A 6 -12.91 -5.33 -27.64
C SER A 6 -11.46 -5.60 -27.28
N LEU A 7 -11.12 -5.47 -25.99
CA LEU A 7 -9.82 -5.91 -25.52
C LEU A 7 -9.74 -7.43 -25.72
N PRO A 8 -8.61 -7.97 -26.20
CA PRO A 8 -8.40 -9.41 -26.27
C PRO A 8 -8.61 -10.04 -24.89
N ASP A 9 -9.28 -11.20 -24.83
CA ASP A 9 -9.59 -11.91 -23.57
C ASP A 9 -8.33 -12.20 -22.71
N THR A 10 -7.17 -12.30 -23.35
CA THR A 10 -5.87 -12.47 -22.68
C THR A 10 -5.44 -11.22 -21.90
N LEU A 11 -5.74 -10.02 -22.39
CA LEU A 11 -5.46 -8.75 -21.70
C LEU A 11 -6.43 -8.49 -20.55
N GLU A 12 -7.70 -8.91 -20.69
CA GLU A 12 -8.68 -8.89 -19.60
C GLU A 12 -8.24 -9.81 -18.45
N SER A 13 -7.81 -11.02 -18.77
CA SER A 13 -7.31 -12.00 -17.80
C SER A 13 -6.07 -11.50 -17.05
N PHE A 14 -5.09 -10.93 -17.79
CA PHE A 14 -3.90 -10.34 -17.17
C PHE A 14 -4.24 -9.17 -16.23
N ARG A 15 -5.16 -8.28 -16.65
CA ARG A 15 -5.63 -7.17 -15.80
C ARG A 15 -6.35 -7.66 -14.54
N ALA A 16 -7.15 -8.72 -14.66
CA ALA A 16 -7.83 -9.33 -13.52
C ALA A 16 -6.81 -9.92 -12.53
N SER A 17 -5.78 -10.62 -13.01
CA SER A 17 -4.68 -11.14 -12.20
C SER A 17 -3.89 -10.03 -11.52
N CYS A 18 -3.47 -8.99 -12.24
CA CYS A 18 -2.77 -7.84 -11.63
C CYS A 18 -3.62 -7.19 -10.54
N ARG A 19 -4.94 -7.04 -10.76
CA ARG A 19 -5.85 -6.45 -9.76
C ARG A 19 -6.00 -7.33 -8.52
N ALA A 20 -6.07 -8.65 -8.68
CA ALA A 20 -6.08 -9.60 -7.58
C ALA A 20 -4.79 -9.48 -6.76
N ASN A 21 -3.63 -9.49 -7.43
CA ASN A 21 -2.31 -9.37 -6.80
C ASN A 21 -2.16 -8.04 -6.03
N TYR A 22 -2.63 -6.92 -6.59
CA TYR A 22 -2.67 -5.64 -5.86
C TYR A 22 -3.54 -5.73 -4.60
N THR A 23 -4.68 -6.41 -4.67
CA THR A 23 -5.63 -6.48 -3.56
C THR A 23 -5.06 -7.33 -2.43
N GLU A 24 -4.42 -8.45 -2.78
CA GLU A 24 -3.74 -9.34 -1.85
C GLU A 24 -2.57 -8.62 -1.16
N ALA A 25 -1.65 -8.03 -1.93
CA ALA A 25 -0.52 -7.28 -1.39
C ALA A 25 -0.97 -6.13 -0.46
N LEU A 26 -1.98 -5.36 -0.86
CA LEU A 26 -2.51 -4.29 -0.03
C LEU A 26 -3.21 -4.81 1.24
N THR A 27 -3.78 -6.01 1.20
CA THR A 27 -4.43 -6.61 2.36
C THR A 27 -3.40 -7.11 3.35
N ALA A 28 -2.34 -7.78 2.88
CA ALA A 28 -1.21 -8.16 3.71
C ALA A 28 -0.57 -6.95 4.41
N ILE A 29 -0.22 -5.91 3.64
CA ILE A 29 0.32 -4.65 4.20
C ILE A 29 -0.63 -4.02 5.21
N SER A 30 -1.95 -4.04 4.96
CA SER A 30 -2.90 -3.40 5.86
C SER A 30 -3.02 -4.13 7.20
N LEU A 31 -3.03 -5.46 7.18
CA LEU A 31 -3.12 -6.27 8.39
C LEU A 31 -1.88 -6.11 9.26
N ASP A 32 -0.71 -6.18 8.64
CA ASP A 32 0.57 -6.04 9.34
C ASP A 32 0.71 -4.63 9.94
N MET A 33 0.43 -3.58 9.17
CA MET A 33 0.47 -2.21 9.67
C MET A 33 -0.57 -1.92 10.75
N GLU A 34 -1.74 -2.57 10.71
CA GLU A 34 -2.75 -2.45 11.77
C GLU A 34 -2.23 -3.05 13.08
N GLU A 35 -1.49 -4.16 13.03
CA GLU A 35 -0.84 -4.77 14.18
C GLU A 35 0.27 -3.87 14.73
N VAL A 36 1.17 -3.39 13.86
CA VAL A 36 2.26 -2.47 14.24
C VAL A 36 1.69 -1.19 14.87
N CYS A 37 0.62 -0.61 14.34
CA CYS A 37 0.02 0.60 14.89
C CYS A 37 -0.59 0.42 16.30
N ARG A 38 -0.81 -0.81 16.77
CA ARG A 38 -1.30 -1.10 18.14
C ARG A 38 -0.17 -1.37 19.13
N GLU A 39 1.05 -1.55 18.66
CA GLU A 39 2.21 -1.76 19.54
C GLU A 39 2.48 -0.53 20.40
N PRO A 40 3.13 -0.68 21.58
CA PRO A 40 3.37 0.43 22.50
C PRO A 40 4.32 1.52 21.95
N GLU A 41 5.17 1.21 20.98
CA GLU A 41 6.14 2.14 20.37
C GLU A 41 6.15 2.02 18.82
N PRO A 42 5.03 2.32 18.16
CA PRO A 42 4.83 2.03 16.73
C PRO A 42 5.72 2.90 15.82
N ASP A 43 6.13 4.08 16.29
CA ASP A 43 6.93 5.09 15.60
C ASP A 43 8.44 4.81 15.60
N ALA A 44 8.88 3.76 16.29
CA ALA A 44 10.26 3.27 16.23
C ALA A 44 10.52 2.39 15.00
N HIS A 45 9.48 1.96 14.27
CA HIS A 45 9.56 0.90 13.28
C HIS A 45 9.26 1.38 11.86
N GLU A 46 10.18 1.05 10.94
CA GLU A 46 9.94 1.06 9.50
C GLU A 46 9.74 -0.38 9.03
N THR A 47 8.64 -0.63 8.33
CA THR A 47 8.32 -1.96 7.81
C THR A 47 8.50 -1.96 6.29
N ALA A 48 9.23 -2.94 5.78
CA ALA A 48 9.51 -3.08 4.36
C ALA A 48 8.78 -4.30 3.79
N TYR A 49 8.19 -4.13 2.60
CA TYR A 49 7.43 -5.15 1.90
C TYR A 49 7.99 -5.34 0.49
N GLU A 50 8.32 -6.58 0.14
CA GLU A 50 8.74 -6.93 -1.22
C GLU A 50 7.61 -6.63 -2.21
N VAL A 51 7.96 -6.13 -3.40
CA VAL A 51 7.00 -5.81 -4.45
C VAL A 51 6.70 -7.08 -5.25
N PRO A 52 5.45 -7.58 -5.28
CA PRO A 52 5.12 -8.74 -6.09
C PRO A 52 5.37 -8.49 -7.58
N PHE A 53 5.88 -9.53 -8.25
CA PHE A 53 6.20 -9.46 -9.68
C PHE A 53 5.02 -8.98 -10.53
N GLY A 54 5.29 -8.06 -11.46
CA GLY A 54 4.29 -7.49 -12.36
C GLY A 54 3.39 -6.42 -11.74
N LEU A 55 3.64 -6.01 -10.50
CA LEU A 55 3.03 -4.82 -9.91
C LEU A 55 3.91 -3.58 -10.13
N ASP A 56 3.26 -2.42 -10.18
CA ASP A 56 3.96 -1.13 -10.19
C ASP A 56 4.15 -0.73 -8.72
N PRO A 57 5.41 -0.65 -8.25
CA PRO A 57 5.71 -0.41 -6.85
C PRO A 57 5.28 0.98 -6.38
N VAL A 58 5.37 2.00 -7.23
CA VAL A 58 4.95 3.37 -6.90
C VAL A 58 3.44 3.40 -6.71
N ARG A 59 2.71 2.69 -7.59
CA ARG A 59 1.26 2.56 -7.48
C ARG A 59 0.84 1.76 -6.24
N LEU A 60 1.60 0.72 -5.88
CA LEU A 60 1.37 -0.06 -4.66
C LEU A 60 1.57 0.81 -3.42
N ALA A 61 2.68 1.53 -3.31
CA ALA A 61 2.97 2.45 -2.19
C ALA A 61 1.91 3.56 -2.05
N SER A 62 1.47 4.14 -3.18
CA SER A 62 0.41 5.16 -3.20
C SER A 62 -0.93 4.60 -2.70
N LYS A 63 -1.28 3.38 -3.12
CA LYS A 63 -2.51 2.71 -2.65
C LYS A 63 -2.41 2.30 -1.19
N ALA A 64 -1.26 1.82 -0.74
CA ALA A 64 -1.00 1.47 0.65
C ALA A 64 -1.17 2.70 1.53
N THR A 65 -0.50 3.82 1.20
CA THR A 65 -0.63 5.09 1.93
C THR A 65 -2.08 5.53 2.08
N ARG A 66 -2.88 5.49 0.99
CA ARG A 66 -4.31 5.84 1.05
C ARG A 66 -5.10 4.92 1.97
N ARG A 67 -4.83 3.62 1.95
CA ARG A 67 -5.55 2.64 2.77
C ARG A 67 -5.18 2.78 4.25
N LEU A 68 -3.89 2.90 4.55
CA LEU A 68 -3.34 3.01 5.90
C LEU A 68 -3.63 4.36 6.56
N SER A 69 -3.86 5.42 5.77
CA SER A 69 -4.26 6.73 6.30
C SER A 69 -5.62 6.76 6.99
N LYS A 70 -6.39 5.66 6.88
CA LYS A 70 -7.69 5.57 7.53
C LYS A 70 -7.52 5.38 9.05
N PRO A 71 -8.39 5.99 9.88
CA PRO A 71 -8.22 5.97 11.35
C PRO A 71 -8.37 4.59 11.99
N ASP A 72 -9.15 3.70 11.37
CA ASP A 72 -9.34 2.30 11.79
C ASP A 72 -8.03 1.51 11.78
N ILE A 73 -7.16 1.78 10.80
CA ILE A 73 -5.86 1.11 10.69
C ILE A 73 -4.77 1.89 11.44
N SER A 74 -4.63 3.18 11.15
CA SER A 74 -3.53 4.01 11.70
C SER A 74 -3.65 4.32 13.18
N GLN A 75 -4.80 4.10 13.82
CA GLN A 75 -5.05 4.43 15.23
C GLN A 75 -4.70 5.90 15.57
N GLY A 76 -4.85 6.81 14.60
CA GLY A 76 -4.53 8.24 14.75
C GLY A 76 -3.07 8.62 14.44
N LEU A 77 -2.21 7.65 14.12
CA LEU A 77 -0.82 7.86 13.70
C LEU A 77 -0.76 8.30 12.23
N ARG A 78 0.38 8.88 11.84
CA ARG A 78 0.67 9.17 10.43
C ARG A 78 1.46 8.01 9.84
N VAL A 79 0.86 7.31 8.89
CA VAL A 79 1.53 6.29 8.09
C VAL A 79 1.86 6.83 6.70
N GLN A 80 3.12 6.72 6.30
CA GLN A 80 3.60 7.12 4.97
C GLN A 80 4.33 5.95 4.32
N CYS A 81 3.89 5.54 3.12
CA CYS A 81 4.60 4.52 2.36
C CYS A 81 5.30 5.13 1.15
N GLY A 82 6.53 4.68 0.90
CA GLY A 82 7.36 5.01 -0.25
C GLY A 82 7.86 3.74 -0.94
N TYR A 83 8.40 3.89 -2.14
CA TYR A 83 9.10 2.82 -2.82
C TYR A 83 10.60 3.08 -2.75
N ASP A 84 11.35 2.11 -2.25
CA ASP A 84 12.81 2.10 -2.26
C ASP A 84 13.30 1.35 -3.51
N THR A 85 13.80 2.12 -4.49
CA THR A 85 14.35 1.58 -5.74
C THR A 85 15.61 0.74 -5.55
N ALA A 86 16.36 0.94 -4.46
CA ALA A 86 17.61 0.20 -4.24
C ALA A 86 17.34 -1.23 -3.77
N ARG A 87 16.24 -1.43 -3.05
CA ARG A 87 15.85 -2.71 -2.45
C ARG A 87 14.68 -3.39 -3.16
N ASP A 88 14.02 -2.68 -4.06
CA ASP A 88 12.79 -3.08 -4.74
C ASP A 88 11.63 -3.36 -3.74
N GLU A 89 11.51 -2.51 -2.72
CA GLU A 89 10.59 -2.70 -1.60
C GLU A 89 9.67 -1.48 -1.42
N VAL A 90 8.42 -1.72 -1.00
CA VAL A 90 7.57 -0.68 -0.44
C VAL A 90 7.87 -0.54 1.05
N VAL A 91 8.36 0.61 1.46
CA VAL A 91 8.67 0.91 2.87
C VAL A 91 7.54 1.76 3.44
N CYS A 92 6.96 1.31 4.55
CA CYS A 92 5.97 2.07 5.30
C CYS A 92 6.57 2.53 6.63
N LYS A 93 6.46 3.83 6.87
CA LYS A 93 6.95 4.51 8.07
C LYS A 93 5.79 5.08 8.86
N ILE A 94 5.81 4.83 10.17
CA ILE A 94 4.86 5.41 11.12
C ILE A 94 5.51 6.61 11.79
N SER A 95 4.71 7.64 12.06
CA SER A 95 5.14 8.82 12.80
C SER A 95 3.98 9.37 13.62
N PRO A 96 4.26 10.03 14.76
CA PRO A 96 3.23 10.75 15.49
C PRO A 96 2.61 11.82 14.60
N ARG A 97 1.28 11.94 14.64
CA ARG A 97 0.61 13.09 14.01
C ARG A 97 0.99 14.32 14.82
N ALA A 98 1.72 15.26 14.20
CA ALA A 98 2.06 16.51 14.88
C ALA A 98 0.77 17.16 15.42
N VAL A 99 0.64 17.22 16.73
CA VAL A 99 -0.42 17.98 17.39
C VAL A 99 -0.11 19.43 17.05
N LYS A 100 -0.94 20.05 16.21
CA LYS A 100 -0.92 21.51 16.10
C LYS A 100 -1.32 22.03 17.47
N THR A 101 -0.35 22.45 18.27
CA THR A 101 -0.59 23.33 19.41
C THR A 101 -1.23 24.59 18.85
N ALA A 102 -2.51 24.79 19.20
CA ALA A 102 -3.27 25.99 18.91
C ALA A 102 -2.86 27.11 19.86
#